data_AF-A0A382M633-F1
#
_entry.id   AF-A0A382M633-F1
#
_cell.length_a   1.000
_cell.length_b   1.000
_cell.length_c   1.000
_cell.angle_alpha   90.00
_cell.angle_beta   90.00
_cell.angle_gamma   90.00
#
_symmetry.space_group_name_H-M   'P 1'
#
loop_
_entity.id
_entity.type
_entity.pdbx_description
1 polymer ?
#
loop_
_entity_poly.entity_id
_entity_poly.type
_entity_poly.pdbx_seq_one_letter_code
_entity_poly.pdbx_strand_id
1 'polypeptide(L)'
;MGHRRHSAPRRGSLAYLPRGRAKSMEARIRAWPKVNSEEPKLLAHAGFKAGCVQIVNIDDREKTPNHGKQLVSLGTVIVTPPVLIVGIRGYSKDPNGKHAEFDLYADNLPKNVSQLFKPKNKEQMLEYSEKEFKKIKEIYALIAVIPRNAGLEQKKPYLFEASVKGGDVEKQFTFLKELLGKEVKINQVFEAGTTIDTAAITKGKGWEGPITRWGVKRKQHKSRKSVREVGSLGPISPQYVMYTVPRAGQRGLHQR
;
A
#
# COMPACT_ATOMS: atom_id res chain seq x y z
N MET A 1 -40.99 -5.17 13.75
CA MET A 1 -40.00 -4.44 14.57
C MET A 1 -40.26 -2.96 14.39
N GLY A 2 -40.54 -2.23 15.48
CA GLY A 2 -40.75 -0.78 15.41
C GLY A 2 -39.44 0.00 15.30
N HIS A 3 -39.54 1.32 15.21
CA HIS A 3 -38.38 2.22 15.23
C HIS A 3 -37.50 1.98 16.47
N ARG A 4 -36.19 2.17 16.31
CA ARG A 4 -35.23 1.94 17.39
C ARG A 4 -35.46 2.96 18.52
N ARG A 5 -35.65 2.48 19.76
CA ARG A 5 -35.94 3.34 20.93
C ARG A 5 -34.88 4.41 21.21
N HIS A 6 -33.59 4.07 21.07
CA HIS A 6 -32.48 5.00 21.28
C HIS A 6 -31.56 5.03 20.07
N SER A 7 -31.31 6.23 19.55
CA SER A 7 -30.35 6.47 18.48
C SER A 7 -28.93 6.10 18.91
N ALA A 8 -28.18 5.47 18.02
CA ALA A 8 -26.74 5.25 18.22
C ALA A 8 -26.06 5.11 16.85
N PRO A 9 -24.76 5.45 16.76
CA PRO A 9 -24.02 5.30 15.53
C PRO A 9 -23.93 3.83 15.11
N ARG A 10 -23.71 3.65 13.81
CA ARG A 10 -23.49 2.33 13.21
C ARG A 10 -22.20 1.71 13.74
N ARG A 11 -22.21 0.38 13.92
CA ARG A 11 -21.02 -0.38 14.32
C ARG A 11 -20.21 -0.78 13.08
N GLY A 12 -19.04 -0.13 12.94
CA GLY A 12 -18.08 -0.36 11.86
C GLY A 12 -18.46 0.30 10.53
N SER A 13 -17.43 0.72 9.79
CA SER A 13 -17.58 1.32 8.47
C SER A 13 -17.92 0.27 7.40
N LEU A 14 -18.83 0.66 6.49
CA LEU A 14 -19.22 -0.09 5.29
C LEU A 14 -18.24 0.08 4.13
N ALA A 15 -17.48 1.17 4.09
CA ALA A 15 -16.54 1.47 3.01
C ALA A 15 -15.41 0.43 2.89
N TYR A 16 -15.14 -0.32 3.96
CA TYR A 16 -14.12 -1.37 3.99
C TYR A 16 -14.68 -2.78 3.82
N LEU A 17 -15.86 -2.92 3.21
CA LEU A 17 -16.38 -4.19 2.74
C LEU A 17 -15.86 -4.52 1.33
N PRO A 18 -15.66 -5.80 0.99
CA PRO A 18 -15.71 -6.96 1.87
C PRO A 18 -14.48 -7.04 2.81
N ARG A 19 -14.71 -7.46 4.06
CA ARG A 19 -13.63 -7.70 5.04
C ARG A 19 -13.03 -9.10 4.85
N GLY A 20 -12.23 -9.26 3.81
CA GLY A 20 -11.53 -10.50 3.45
C GLY A 20 -10.01 -10.43 3.60
N ARG A 21 -9.33 -11.57 3.43
CA ARG A 21 -7.86 -11.63 3.40
C ARG A 21 -7.34 -10.94 2.14
N ALA A 22 -6.25 -10.20 2.25
CA ALA A 22 -5.47 -9.71 1.12
C ALA A 22 -4.93 -10.90 0.33
N LYS A 23 -4.85 -10.75 -1.00
CA LYS A 23 -4.39 -11.82 -1.91
C LYS A 23 -2.87 -11.97 -1.91
N SER A 24 -2.16 -10.85 -1.75
CA SER A 24 -0.69 -10.76 -1.70
C SER A 24 -0.25 -10.19 -0.35
N MET A 25 1.04 -10.30 -0.02
CA MET A 25 1.66 -9.60 1.12
C MET A 25 2.16 -8.19 0.75
N GLU A 26 2.19 -7.88 -0.56
CA GLU A 26 2.50 -6.56 -1.10
C GLU A 26 1.24 -5.69 -1.10
N ALA A 27 1.36 -4.45 -0.63
CA ALA A 27 0.27 -3.49 -0.68
C ALA A 27 0.17 -2.87 -2.07
N ARG A 28 -1.00 -3.01 -2.71
CA ARG A 28 -1.23 -2.44 -4.04
C ARG A 28 -1.53 -0.94 -3.96
N ILE A 29 -0.66 -0.11 -4.51
CA ILE A 29 -0.91 1.33 -4.65
C ILE A 29 -1.93 1.54 -5.77
N ARG A 30 -3.02 2.26 -5.46
CA ARG A 30 -4.15 2.45 -6.40
C ARG A 30 -4.09 3.78 -7.15
N ALA A 31 -3.59 4.81 -6.49
CA ALA A 31 -3.52 6.15 -7.02
C ALA A 31 -2.16 6.73 -6.65
N TRP A 32 -1.62 7.52 -7.57
CA TRP A 32 -0.34 8.20 -7.41
C TRP A 32 -0.59 9.70 -7.42
N PRO A 33 0.14 10.49 -6.61
CA PRO A 33 0.01 11.94 -6.62
C PRO A 33 0.45 12.51 -7.97
N LYS A 34 -0.17 13.63 -8.35
CA LYS A 34 0.31 14.45 -9.46
C LYS A 34 1.43 15.33 -8.92
N VAL A 35 2.62 15.22 -9.50
CA VAL A 35 3.80 16.00 -9.10
C VAL A 35 4.19 16.90 -10.27
N ASN A 36 4.14 18.22 -10.06
CA ASN A 36 4.48 19.24 -11.06
C ASN A 36 5.93 19.73 -10.90
N SER A 37 6.86 18.80 -10.65
CA SER A 37 8.30 19.07 -10.61
C SER A 37 8.86 19.08 -12.04
N GLU A 38 9.88 19.88 -12.33
CA GLU A 38 10.58 19.82 -13.62
C GLU A 38 11.49 18.58 -13.72
N GLU A 39 12.02 18.14 -12.59
CA GLU A 39 12.86 16.95 -12.51
C GLU A 39 12.03 15.70 -12.21
N PRO A 40 12.31 14.57 -12.90
CA PRO A 40 11.66 13.29 -12.63
C PRO A 40 12.10 12.74 -11.27
N LYS A 41 11.12 12.40 -10.42
CA LYS A 41 11.33 11.77 -9.12
C LYS A 41 10.57 10.45 -9.02
N LEU A 42 11.19 9.49 -8.33
CA LEU A 42 10.55 8.25 -7.96
C LEU A 42 9.61 8.49 -6.78
N LEU A 43 8.39 7.94 -6.80
CA LEU A 43 7.37 8.26 -5.78
C LEU A 43 7.17 7.21 -4.69
N ALA A 44 7.82 6.05 -4.79
CA ALA A 44 7.67 4.99 -3.80
C ALA A 44 8.97 4.31 -3.47
N HIS A 45 9.00 3.83 -2.24
CA HIS A 45 10.01 2.95 -1.69
C HIS A 45 9.30 1.90 -0.85
N ALA A 46 9.94 0.76 -0.59
CA ALA A 46 9.44 -0.21 0.36
C ALA A 46 10.41 -0.40 1.52
N GLY A 47 9.86 -0.67 2.68
CA GLY A 47 10.61 -0.93 3.90
C GLY A 47 9.90 -1.93 4.79
N PHE A 48 10.65 -2.47 5.73
CA PHE A 48 10.19 -3.48 6.68
C PHE A 48 10.10 -2.86 8.06
N LYS A 49 8.93 -2.96 8.71
CA LYS A 49 8.74 -2.45 10.06
C LYS A 49 9.66 -3.21 11.03
N ALA A 50 10.55 -2.50 11.71
CA ALA A 50 11.47 -3.07 12.71
C ALA A 50 10.84 -3.05 14.11
N GLY A 51 10.27 -1.91 14.50
CA GLY A 51 9.79 -1.69 15.85
C GLY A 51 9.14 -0.33 16.03
N CYS A 52 8.76 -0.03 17.26
CA CYS A 52 8.28 1.28 17.67
C CYS A 52 9.18 1.81 18.78
N VAL A 53 9.42 3.11 18.78
CA VAL A 53 10.22 3.82 19.77
C VAL A 53 9.44 5.01 20.30
N GLN A 54 9.80 5.49 21.48
CA GLN A 54 9.33 6.77 22.00
C GLN A 54 10.35 7.84 21.62
N ILE A 55 9.87 8.96 21.10
CA ILE A 55 10.70 10.09 20.69
C ILE A 55 10.25 11.29 21.52
N VAL A 56 11.20 11.90 22.22
CA VAL A 56 10.97 13.16 22.94
C VAL A 56 11.32 14.29 21.99
N ASN A 57 10.32 15.07 21.61
CA ASN A 57 10.46 16.24 20.72
C ASN A 57 9.97 17.50 21.45
N ILE A 58 10.44 18.66 21.03
CA ILE A 58 9.90 19.94 21.50
C ILE A 58 8.72 20.31 20.59
N ASP A 59 7.61 20.81 21.17
CA ASP A 59 6.46 21.27 20.37
C ASP A 59 6.68 22.71 19.90
N ASP A 60 6.95 22.89 18.61
CA ASP A 60 7.24 24.19 17.99
C ASP A 60 5.98 24.94 17.49
N ARG A 61 4.78 24.46 17.85
CA ARG A 61 3.52 25.09 17.44
C ARG A 61 3.13 26.25 18.36
N GLU A 62 3.30 27.48 17.89
CA GLU A 62 3.15 28.74 18.66
C GLU A 62 1.83 28.92 19.45
N LYS A 63 0.74 28.24 19.07
CA LYS A 63 -0.59 28.39 19.69
C LYS A 63 -1.08 27.15 20.44
N THR A 64 -0.19 26.24 20.81
CA THR A 64 -0.54 25.09 21.67
C THR A 64 -0.14 25.37 23.12
N PRO A 65 -0.89 24.88 24.13
CA PRO A 65 -0.48 24.98 25.54
C PRO A 65 0.89 24.31 25.86
N ASN A 66 1.39 23.52 24.92
CA ASN A 66 2.64 22.77 25.01
C ASN A 66 3.79 23.41 24.23
N HIS A 67 3.60 24.60 23.63
CA HIS A 67 4.66 25.31 22.92
C HIS A 67 5.93 25.43 23.76
N GLY A 68 7.07 25.01 23.21
CA GLY A 68 8.38 25.01 23.89
C GLY A 68 8.54 23.94 24.99
N LYS A 69 7.54 23.08 25.22
CA LYS A 69 7.63 21.96 26.18
C LYS A 69 8.00 20.66 25.46
N GLN A 70 8.61 19.75 26.22
CA GLN A 70 8.89 18.39 25.75
C GLN A 70 7.58 17.61 25.61
N LEU A 71 7.41 16.99 24.45
CA LEU A 71 6.32 16.11 24.11
C LEU A 71 6.87 14.73 23.76
N VAL A 72 6.37 13.69 24.43
CA VAL A 72 6.68 12.31 24.08
C VAL A 72 5.72 11.85 22.99
N SER A 73 6.28 11.48 21.84
CA SER A 73 5.57 10.95 20.69
C SER A 73 6.01 9.52 20.39
N LEU A 74 5.17 8.75 19.71
CA LEU A 74 5.52 7.39 19.27
C LEU A 74 6.05 7.43 17.84
N GLY A 75 7.27 6.98 17.64
CA GLY A 75 7.89 6.74 16.35
C GLY A 75 7.80 5.27 15.95
N THR A 76 7.72 5.01 14.65
CA THR A 76 7.91 3.66 14.09
C THR A 76 9.23 3.63 13.32
N VAL A 77 10.07 2.65 13.62
CA VAL A 77 11.33 2.43 12.92
C VAL A 77 11.07 1.46 11.77
N ILE A 78 11.43 1.87 10.55
CA ILE A 78 11.28 1.08 9.33
C ILE A 78 12.69 0.88 8.75
N VAL A 79 13.10 -0.36 8.55
CA VAL A 79 14.32 -0.70 7.82
C VAL A 79 14.05 -0.59 6.33
N THR A 80 14.77 0.30 5.66
CA THR A 80 14.65 0.54 4.22
C THR A 80 15.91 0.03 3.52
N PRO A 81 15.96 -1.25 3.10
CA PRO A 81 17.07 -1.72 2.28
C PRO A 81 17.04 -0.98 0.92
N PRO A 82 18.19 -0.85 0.25
CA PRO A 82 18.23 -0.27 -1.08
C PRO A 82 17.34 -1.05 -2.04
N VAL A 83 16.69 -0.32 -2.93
CA VAL A 83 15.73 -0.84 -3.89
C VAL A 83 16.41 -1.03 -5.24
N LEU A 84 16.29 -2.21 -5.84
CA LEU A 84 16.82 -2.47 -7.18
C LEU A 84 15.80 -2.08 -8.25
N ILE A 85 16.19 -1.23 -9.21
CA ILE A 85 15.36 -0.95 -10.39
C ILE A 85 15.59 -2.04 -11.42
N VAL A 86 14.58 -2.89 -11.57
CA VAL A 86 14.62 -4.07 -12.43
C VAL A 86 14.30 -3.73 -13.88
N GLY A 87 13.37 -2.79 -14.07
CA GLY A 87 12.83 -2.50 -15.39
C GLY A 87 12.01 -1.23 -15.44
N ILE A 88 11.55 -0.91 -16.65
CA ILE A 88 10.70 0.22 -16.97
C ILE A 88 9.44 -0.32 -17.64
N ARG A 89 8.28 0.15 -17.21
CA ARG A 89 6.99 -0.15 -17.83
C ARG A 89 6.33 1.14 -18.31
N GLY A 90 5.96 1.16 -19.58
CA GLY A 90 5.21 2.27 -20.19
C GLY A 90 3.73 1.94 -20.31
N TYR A 91 2.88 2.89 -19.93
CA TYR A 91 1.44 2.80 -20.10
C TYR A 91 0.92 3.81 -21.12
N SER A 92 0.14 3.32 -22.08
CA SER A 92 -0.79 4.12 -22.86
C SER A 92 -2.10 4.31 -22.10
N LYS A 93 -2.92 5.26 -22.55
CA LYS A 93 -4.23 5.51 -21.95
C LYS A 93 -5.28 5.73 -23.03
N ASP A 94 -6.22 4.81 -23.04
CA ASP A 94 -7.40 4.77 -23.90
C ASP A 94 -8.66 5.05 -23.06
N PRO A 95 -9.85 5.21 -23.69
CA PRO A 95 -11.11 5.35 -22.97
C PRO A 95 -11.40 4.19 -21.99
N ASN A 96 -10.87 2.99 -22.30
CA ASN A 96 -11.05 1.78 -21.48
C ASN A 96 -10.10 1.70 -20.28
N GLY A 97 -9.06 2.55 -20.22
CA GLY A 97 -8.11 2.55 -19.11
C GLY A 97 -6.66 2.66 -19.56
N LYS A 98 -5.77 2.14 -18.72
CA LYS A 98 -4.33 2.13 -18.96
C LYS A 98 -3.90 0.77 -19.46
N HIS A 99 -3.15 0.72 -20.56
CA HIS A 99 -2.64 -0.51 -21.15
C HIS A 99 -1.12 -0.49 -21.12
N ALA A 100 -0.50 -1.61 -20.72
CA ALA A 100 0.96 -1.72 -20.69
C ALA A 100 1.46 -2.00 -22.11
N GLU A 101 2.21 -1.07 -22.69
CA GLU A 101 2.70 -1.19 -24.06
C GLU A 101 4.01 -1.98 -24.12
N PHE A 102 4.95 -1.67 -23.21
CA PHE A 102 6.24 -2.32 -23.18
C PHE A 102 6.78 -2.49 -21.76
N ASP A 103 7.61 -3.52 -21.63
CA ASP A 103 8.44 -3.78 -20.46
C ASP A 103 9.89 -3.85 -20.92
N LEU A 104 10.73 -2.98 -20.38
CA LEU A 104 12.17 -2.99 -20.57
C LEU A 104 12.84 -3.50 -19.30
N TYR A 105 13.72 -4.48 -19.39
CA TYR A 105 14.42 -5.06 -18.24
C TYR A 105 15.93 -4.77 -18.29
N ALA A 106 16.58 -4.74 -17.12
CA ALA A 106 18.02 -4.67 -17.00
C ALA A 106 18.68 -6.03 -17.32
N ASP A 107 19.90 -6.04 -17.84
CA ASP A 107 20.62 -7.27 -18.16
C ASP A 107 21.28 -7.88 -16.91
N ASN A 108 21.95 -7.03 -16.13
CA ASN A 108 22.71 -7.42 -14.96
C ASN A 108 21.81 -7.47 -13.71
N LEU A 109 20.87 -8.41 -13.71
CA LEU A 109 19.99 -8.64 -12.55
C LEU A 109 20.49 -9.80 -11.68
N PRO A 110 20.37 -9.70 -10.34
CA PRO A 110 20.58 -10.81 -9.44
C PRO A 110 19.73 -12.03 -9.83
N LYS A 111 20.28 -13.24 -9.69
CA LYS A 111 19.63 -14.50 -10.11
C LYS A 111 18.25 -14.72 -9.46
N ASN A 112 18.08 -14.28 -8.21
CA ASN A 112 16.81 -14.37 -7.49
C ASN A 112 15.72 -13.44 -8.05
N VAL A 113 16.10 -12.37 -8.75
CA VAL A 113 15.20 -11.43 -9.43
C VAL A 113 14.95 -11.90 -10.86
N SER A 114 16.01 -12.24 -11.60
CA SER A 114 15.89 -12.62 -13.02
C SER A 114 15.00 -13.85 -13.26
N GLN A 115 14.98 -14.81 -12.32
CA GLN A 115 14.11 -15.98 -12.37
C GLN A 115 12.60 -15.66 -12.33
N LEU A 116 12.20 -14.47 -11.88
CA LEU A 116 10.79 -14.07 -11.82
C LEU A 116 10.27 -13.57 -13.17
N PHE A 117 11.16 -13.29 -14.13
CA PHE A 117 10.81 -12.71 -15.41
C PHE A 117 11.17 -13.63 -16.56
N LYS A 118 10.44 -13.48 -17.67
CA LYS A 118 10.85 -14.04 -18.96
C LYS A 118 11.53 -12.90 -19.73
N PRO A 119 12.86 -12.92 -19.91
CA PRO A 119 13.53 -11.87 -20.66
C PRO A 119 13.00 -11.85 -22.10
N LYS A 120 12.56 -10.67 -22.56
CA LYS A 120 12.29 -10.39 -23.98
C LYS A 120 13.56 -9.78 -24.59
N ASN A 121 13.69 -9.83 -25.92
CA ASN A 121 14.81 -9.23 -26.64
C ASN A 121 14.91 -7.72 -26.34
N LYS A 122 15.96 -7.31 -25.62
CA LYS A 122 16.12 -5.95 -25.10
C LYS A 122 16.28 -4.91 -26.22
N GLU A 123 17.09 -5.21 -27.23
CA GLU A 123 17.38 -4.29 -28.34
C GLU A 123 16.10 -3.91 -29.10
N GLN A 124 15.29 -4.92 -29.45
CA GLN A 124 13.99 -4.71 -30.09
C GLN A 124 13.04 -3.89 -29.22
N MET A 125 13.03 -4.14 -27.90
CA MET A 125 12.18 -3.42 -26.96
C MET A 125 12.65 -1.99 -26.70
N LEU A 126 13.96 -1.72 -26.75
CA LEU A 126 14.52 -0.38 -26.68
C LEU A 126 14.09 0.45 -27.89
N GLU A 127 14.32 -0.06 -29.10
CA GLU A 127 13.88 0.62 -30.32
C GLU A 127 12.37 0.85 -30.34
N TYR A 128 11.59 -0.14 -29.89
CA TYR A 128 10.14 -0.02 -29.78
C TYR A 128 9.75 1.08 -28.77
N SER A 129 10.37 1.09 -27.59
CA SER A 129 10.08 2.08 -26.56
C SER A 129 10.39 3.51 -27.01
N GLU A 130 11.47 3.70 -27.78
CA GLU A 130 11.87 5.02 -28.30
C GLU A 130 10.93 5.49 -29.43
N LYS A 131 10.40 4.57 -30.25
CA LYS A 131 9.40 4.88 -31.28
C LYS A 131 8.02 5.22 -30.71
N GLU A 132 7.65 4.62 -29.57
CA GLU A 132 6.29 4.71 -29.01
C GLU A 132 6.07 5.84 -27.99
N PHE A 133 7.05 6.70 -27.71
CA PHE A 133 6.91 7.78 -26.71
C PHE A 133 5.64 8.63 -26.87
N LYS A 134 5.22 8.89 -28.11
CA LYS A 134 4.00 9.67 -28.41
C LYS A 134 2.71 9.03 -27.88
N LYS A 135 2.67 7.70 -27.74
CA LYS A 135 1.50 6.96 -27.24
C LYS A 135 1.49 6.82 -25.72
N ILE A 136 2.67 6.86 -25.11
CA ILE A 136 2.87 6.62 -23.68
C ILE A 136 2.49 7.87 -22.90
N LYS A 137 1.64 7.70 -21.87
CA LYS A 137 1.24 8.81 -20.99
C LYS A 137 1.83 8.69 -19.59
N GLU A 138 2.19 7.48 -19.15
CA GLU A 138 2.75 7.26 -17.82
C GLU A 138 3.86 6.22 -17.85
N ILE A 139 4.92 6.48 -17.09
CA ILE A 139 6.04 5.59 -16.93
C ILE A 139 6.13 5.13 -15.46
N TYR A 140 6.42 3.84 -15.30
CA TYR A 140 6.62 3.20 -14.02
C TYR A 140 7.98 2.51 -13.99
N ALA A 141 8.64 2.59 -12.83
CA ALA A 141 9.78 1.75 -12.50
C ALA A 141 9.29 0.42 -11.93
N LEU A 142 9.80 -0.69 -12.46
CA LEU A 142 9.67 -2.00 -11.84
C LEU A 142 10.75 -2.13 -10.77
N ILE A 143 10.32 -2.20 -9.52
CA ILE A 143 11.17 -2.15 -8.35
C ILE A 143 11.16 -3.49 -7.64
N ALA A 144 12.35 -4.00 -7.32
CA ALA A 144 12.54 -5.17 -6.48
C ALA A 144 13.16 -4.80 -5.13
N VAL A 145 12.61 -5.38 -4.07
CA VAL A 145 13.16 -5.28 -2.71
C VAL A 145 13.46 -6.66 -2.19
N ILE A 146 14.70 -6.87 -1.77
CA ILE A 146 15.17 -8.16 -1.25
C ILE A 146 15.09 -8.12 0.28
N PRO A 147 14.21 -8.93 0.92
CA PRO A 147 14.05 -8.91 2.38
C PRO A 147 15.33 -9.27 3.13
N ARG A 148 16.18 -10.12 2.53
CA ARG A 148 17.49 -10.49 3.09
C ARG A 148 18.40 -9.29 3.35
N ASN A 149 18.32 -8.25 2.53
CA ASN A 149 19.11 -7.02 2.74
C ASN A 149 18.63 -6.22 3.96
N ALA A 150 17.40 -6.46 4.42
CA ALA A 150 16.87 -5.92 5.67
C ALA A 150 17.11 -6.82 6.89
N GLY A 151 17.87 -7.92 6.74
CA GLY A 151 18.14 -8.88 7.82
C GLY A 151 17.09 -9.97 8.01
N LEU A 152 16.14 -10.12 7.07
CA LEU A 152 15.14 -11.19 7.11
C LEU A 152 15.66 -12.47 6.43
N GLU A 153 15.16 -13.64 6.83
CA GLU A 153 15.57 -14.91 6.22
C GLU A 153 15.05 -15.11 4.79
N GLN A 154 13.99 -14.37 4.41
CA GLN A 154 13.33 -14.51 3.13
C GLN A 154 14.22 -14.04 1.97
N LYS A 155 14.54 -14.97 1.05
CA LYS A 155 15.36 -14.72 -0.15
C LYS A 155 14.56 -14.22 -1.36
N LYS A 156 13.26 -14.55 -1.41
CA LYS A 156 12.37 -14.16 -2.51
C LYS A 156 12.12 -12.65 -2.46
N PRO A 157 12.44 -11.89 -3.51
CA PRO A 157 12.19 -10.46 -3.55
C PRO A 157 10.70 -10.16 -3.68
N TYR A 158 10.30 -9.00 -3.17
CA TYR A 158 9.01 -8.38 -3.47
C TYR A 158 9.15 -7.49 -4.69
N LEU A 159 8.16 -7.53 -5.58
CA LEU A 159 8.19 -6.79 -6.83
C LEU A 159 6.95 -5.92 -6.95
N PHE A 160 7.14 -4.63 -7.20
CA PHE A 160 6.02 -3.73 -7.44
C PHE A 160 6.41 -2.60 -8.37
N GLU A 161 5.40 -1.95 -8.92
CA GLU A 161 5.54 -0.77 -9.75
C GLU A 161 5.57 0.48 -8.86
N ALA A 162 6.52 1.37 -9.15
CA ALA A 162 6.56 2.71 -8.60
C ALA A 162 6.40 3.73 -9.71
N SER A 163 5.50 4.70 -9.53
CA SER A 163 5.33 5.75 -10.52
C SER A 163 6.51 6.71 -10.49
N VAL A 164 6.96 7.13 -11.66
CA VAL A 164 7.87 8.27 -11.82
C VAL A 164 7.06 9.45 -12.31
N LYS A 165 7.23 10.60 -11.66
CA LYS A 165 6.52 11.85 -12.00
C LYS A 165 7.49 13.02 -11.96
N GLY A 166 7.12 14.09 -12.66
CA GLY A 166 7.96 15.26 -12.88
C GLY A 166 8.62 15.21 -14.26
N GLY A 167 8.88 16.38 -14.82
CA GLY A 167 9.35 16.54 -16.19
C GLY A 167 8.43 15.95 -17.26
N ASP A 168 8.96 15.84 -18.46
CA ASP A 168 8.29 15.18 -19.59
C ASP A 168 8.52 13.66 -19.58
N VAL A 169 7.71 12.91 -20.32
CA VAL A 169 7.78 11.45 -20.44
C VAL A 169 9.17 10.99 -20.90
N GLU A 170 9.79 11.72 -21.84
CA GLU A 170 11.14 11.43 -22.31
C GLU A 170 12.20 11.62 -21.22
N LYS A 171 12.06 12.67 -20.40
CA LYS A 171 12.93 12.92 -19.24
C LYS A 171 12.76 11.84 -18.16
N GLN A 172 11.53 11.37 -17.94
CA GLN A 172 11.27 10.27 -17.01
C GLN A 172 11.90 8.96 -17.48
N PHE A 173 11.85 8.69 -18.80
CA PHE A 173 12.45 7.50 -19.37
C PHE A 173 13.98 7.53 -19.28
N THR A 174 14.61 8.64 -19.66
CA THR A 174 16.08 8.81 -19.58
C THR A 174 16.59 8.67 -18.14
N PHE A 175 15.90 9.31 -17.18
CA PHE A 175 16.17 9.14 -15.75
C PHE A 175 16.14 7.67 -15.30
N LEU A 176 15.12 6.92 -15.73
CA LEU A 176 15.03 5.51 -15.39
C LEU A 176 16.05 4.63 -16.13
N LYS A 177 16.43 4.99 -17.36
CA LYS A 177 17.47 4.30 -18.14
C LYS A 177 18.82 4.39 -17.44
N GLU A 178 19.13 5.52 -16.82
CA GLU A 178 20.35 5.71 -16.02
C GLU A 178 20.37 4.90 -14.72
N LEU A 179 19.20 4.73 -14.10
CA LEU A 179 19.03 3.98 -12.85
C LEU A 179 18.77 2.48 -13.06
N LEU A 180 18.63 2.04 -14.31
CA LEU A 180 18.30 0.67 -14.66
C LEU A 180 19.40 -0.30 -14.19
N GLY A 181 19.02 -1.31 -13.41
CA GLY A 181 19.96 -2.28 -12.80
C GLY A 181 20.77 -1.74 -11.62
N LYS A 182 20.56 -0.49 -11.21
CA LYS A 182 21.20 0.11 -10.03
C LYS A 182 20.29 0.05 -8.81
N GLU A 183 20.93 0.20 -7.65
CA GLU A 183 20.27 0.30 -6.35
C GLU A 183 19.99 1.77 -5.98
N VAL A 184 18.75 2.04 -5.58
CA VAL A 184 18.28 3.36 -5.13
C VAL A 184 18.06 3.35 -3.62
N LYS A 185 18.65 4.31 -2.92
CA LYS A 185 18.51 4.48 -1.47
C LYS A 185 17.32 5.37 -1.14
N ILE A 186 16.80 5.23 0.08
CA ILE A 186 15.65 6.03 0.57
C ILE A 186 15.90 7.54 0.48
N ASN A 187 17.12 8.00 0.75
CA ASN A 187 17.50 9.43 0.74
C ASN A 187 17.41 10.06 -0.66
N GLN A 188 17.39 9.25 -1.73
CA GLN A 188 17.20 9.73 -3.11
C GLN A 188 15.71 9.88 -3.48
N VAL A 189 14.82 9.28 -2.69
CA VAL A 189 13.38 9.24 -2.95
C VAL A 189 12.63 10.23 -2.06
N PHE A 190 12.95 10.24 -0.76
CA PHE A 190 12.29 11.10 0.22
C PHE A 190 13.28 12.01 0.92
N GLU A 191 12.79 13.21 1.23
CA GLU A 191 13.50 14.23 1.99
C GLU A 191 12.99 14.22 3.44
N ALA A 192 13.84 14.61 4.40
CA ALA A 192 13.45 14.68 5.80
C ALA A 192 12.35 15.75 6.02
N GLY A 193 11.37 15.45 6.87
CA GLY A 193 10.23 16.33 7.13
C GLY A 193 9.08 16.22 6.12
N THR A 194 9.20 15.38 5.09
CA THR A 194 8.11 15.12 4.16
C THR A 194 7.00 14.25 4.77
N THR A 195 5.74 14.55 4.43
CA THR A 195 4.59 13.71 4.78
C THR A 195 4.48 12.57 3.79
N ILE A 196 4.37 11.34 4.30
CA ILE A 196 4.37 10.12 3.49
C ILE A 196 3.13 9.29 3.77
N ASP A 197 2.50 8.77 2.72
CA ASP A 197 1.43 7.79 2.83
C ASP A 197 2.00 6.37 2.93
N THR A 198 1.57 5.61 3.94
CA THR A 198 2.01 4.22 4.11
C THR A 198 0.92 3.24 3.69
N ALA A 199 1.20 2.42 2.68
CA ALA A 199 0.34 1.31 2.29
C ALA A 199 0.89 -0.01 2.84
N ALA A 200 0.07 -0.77 3.55
CA ALA A 200 0.51 -2.01 4.19
C ALA A 200 -0.62 -3.03 4.36
N ILE A 201 -0.26 -4.24 4.76
CA ILE A 201 -1.22 -5.27 5.15
C ILE A 201 -1.24 -5.41 6.65
N THR A 202 -2.44 -5.29 7.21
CA THR A 202 -2.67 -5.38 8.64
C THR A 202 -2.36 -6.78 9.18
N LYS A 203 -1.94 -6.86 10.45
CA LYS A 203 -1.71 -8.15 11.13
C LYS A 203 -2.95 -9.04 11.06
N GLY A 204 -2.78 -10.28 10.61
CA GLY A 204 -3.83 -11.29 10.60
C GLY A 204 -4.24 -11.70 12.02
N LYS A 205 -5.54 -11.85 12.26
CA LYS A 205 -6.10 -12.32 13.53
C LYS A 205 -7.07 -13.50 13.38
N GLY A 206 -7.20 -14.02 12.16
CA GLY A 206 -8.00 -15.21 11.86
C GLY A 206 -9.51 -14.95 11.86
N TRP A 207 -10.28 -15.98 12.20
CA TRP A 207 -11.73 -15.92 12.29
C TRP A 207 -12.18 -15.34 13.64
N GLU A 208 -13.02 -14.32 13.60
CA GLU A 208 -13.51 -13.66 14.81
C GLU A 208 -15.02 -13.42 14.82
N GLY A 209 -15.58 -13.41 16.03
CA GLY A 209 -16.98 -13.11 16.27
C GLY A 209 -17.34 -11.64 16.06
N PRO A 210 -18.65 -11.31 16.03
CA PRO A 210 -19.12 -9.94 15.75
C PRO A 210 -18.62 -8.89 16.74
N ILE A 211 -18.37 -9.27 18.00
CA ILE A 211 -17.91 -8.35 19.04
C ILE A 211 -16.53 -7.78 18.70
N THR A 212 -15.52 -8.63 18.50
CA THR A 212 -14.15 -8.18 18.27
C THR A 212 -13.90 -7.76 16.82
N ARG A 213 -14.66 -8.30 15.86
CA ARG A 213 -14.59 -7.94 14.45
C ARG A 213 -15.25 -6.60 14.12
N TRP A 214 -16.37 -6.28 14.76
CA TRP A 214 -17.19 -5.10 14.45
C TRP A 214 -17.39 -4.12 15.61
N GLY A 215 -16.97 -4.47 16.83
CA GLY A 215 -17.18 -3.63 18.02
C GLY A 215 -18.64 -3.63 18.50
N VAL A 216 -19.37 -4.72 18.30
CA VAL A 216 -20.76 -4.86 18.77
C VAL A 216 -20.79 -5.09 20.28
N LYS A 217 -21.77 -4.49 20.97
CA LYS A 217 -21.98 -4.70 22.41
C LYS A 217 -22.33 -6.17 22.70
N ARG A 218 -21.69 -6.75 23.72
CA ARG A 218 -22.01 -8.08 24.24
C ARG A 218 -23.43 -8.13 24.82
N LYS A 219 -24.12 -9.28 24.71
CA LYS A 219 -25.40 -9.52 25.39
C LYS A 219 -25.21 -9.62 26.91
N GLN A 220 -26.32 -9.59 27.66
CA GLN A 220 -26.30 -9.78 29.11
C GLN A 220 -25.76 -11.17 29.48
N HIS A 221 -25.09 -11.29 30.64
CA HIS A 221 -24.48 -12.54 31.09
C HIS A 221 -25.49 -13.70 31.25
N LYS A 222 -26.78 -13.41 31.49
CA LYS A 222 -27.86 -14.40 31.63
C LYS A 222 -28.46 -14.87 30.31
N SER A 223 -28.02 -14.36 29.15
CA SER A 223 -28.55 -14.79 27.86
C SER A 223 -28.22 -16.26 27.59
N ARG A 224 -29.23 -17.05 27.22
CA ARG A 224 -29.08 -18.47 26.88
C ARG A 224 -28.31 -18.65 25.56
N LYS A 225 -27.62 -19.80 25.43
CA LYS A 225 -26.78 -20.21 24.28
C LYS A 225 -25.50 -19.40 24.10
N SER A 226 -25.60 -18.12 23.76
CA SER A 226 -24.41 -17.29 23.52
C SER A 226 -24.62 -15.85 23.96
N VAL A 227 -23.59 -15.33 24.62
CA VAL A 227 -23.48 -13.92 25.00
C VAL A 227 -22.68 -13.10 24.00
N ARG A 228 -21.96 -13.76 23.06
CA ARG A 228 -20.96 -13.13 22.18
C ARG A 228 -21.42 -12.97 20.72
N GLU A 229 -22.71 -12.72 20.53
CA GLU A 229 -23.35 -12.61 19.22
C GLU A 229 -24.23 -11.36 19.12
N VAL A 230 -24.73 -11.06 17.92
CA VAL A 230 -25.68 -9.96 17.71
C VAL A 230 -27.07 -10.34 18.24
N GLY A 231 -27.79 -9.38 18.80
CA GLY A 231 -29.17 -9.58 19.31
C GLY A 231 -30.18 -9.94 18.24
N SER A 232 -30.22 -9.15 17.17
CA SER A 232 -31.12 -9.32 16.03
C SER A 232 -30.34 -9.17 14.73
N LEU A 233 -30.61 -10.06 13.76
CA LEU A 233 -29.98 -10.01 12.44
C LEU A 233 -30.72 -9.08 11.47
N GLY A 234 -32.01 -8.82 11.68
CA GLY A 234 -32.82 -8.01 10.77
C GLY A 234 -34.32 -8.14 11.03
N PRO A 235 -35.14 -7.29 10.41
CA PRO A 235 -36.60 -7.39 10.43
C PRO A 235 -37.12 -8.62 9.68
N ILE A 236 -38.44 -8.88 9.82
CA ILE A 236 -39.13 -9.98 9.12
C ILE A 236 -39.13 -9.74 7.60
N SER A 237 -39.37 -8.49 7.18
CA SER A 237 -39.28 -8.05 5.79
C SER A 237 -38.19 -6.97 5.69
N PRO A 238 -37.22 -7.09 4.76
CA PRO A 238 -37.08 -8.14 3.75
C PRO A 238 -36.63 -9.49 4.33
N GLN A 239 -37.03 -10.59 3.67
CA GLN A 239 -36.75 -11.97 4.10
C GLN A 239 -35.32 -12.45 3.79
N TYR A 240 -34.32 -11.58 3.99
CA TYR A 240 -32.91 -11.93 3.85
C TYR A 240 -32.05 -11.12 4.82
N VAL A 241 -30.86 -11.63 5.14
CA VAL A 241 -29.91 -10.92 5.98
C VAL A 241 -29.18 -9.87 5.16
N MET A 242 -29.36 -8.59 5.50
CA MET A 242 -28.69 -7.50 4.80
C MET A 242 -27.17 -7.58 4.97
N TYR A 243 -26.41 -7.20 3.93
CA TYR A 243 -24.94 -7.16 3.97
C TYR A 243 -24.39 -6.20 5.04
N THR A 244 -25.22 -5.24 5.47
CA THR A 244 -24.89 -4.25 6.49
C THR A 244 -24.90 -4.84 7.91
N VAL A 245 -25.34 -6.08 8.10
CA VAL A 245 -25.43 -6.70 9.43
C VAL A 245 -24.03 -7.17 9.87
N PRO A 246 -23.56 -6.81 11.08
CA PRO A 246 -22.30 -7.32 11.60
C PRO A 246 -22.30 -8.85 11.75
N ARG A 247 -21.43 -9.54 11.03
CA ARG A 247 -21.27 -11.01 11.09
C ARG A 247 -19.87 -11.41 11.52
N ALA A 248 -19.74 -12.64 12.04
CA ALA A 248 -18.46 -13.28 12.28
C ALA A 248 -17.70 -13.49 10.97
N GLY A 249 -16.38 -13.56 11.02
CA GLY A 249 -15.54 -13.82 9.85
C GLY A 249 -14.09 -13.37 10.03
N GLN A 250 -13.35 -13.30 8.93
CA GLN A 250 -11.96 -12.86 8.93
C GLN A 250 -11.80 -11.47 9.56
N ARG A 251 -10.81 -11.33 10.46
CA ARG A 251 -10.28 -10.05 10.96
C ARG A 251 -8.77 -9.96 10.74
N GLY A 252 -8.34 -8.80 10.24
CA GLY A 252 -6.94 -8.56 9.92
C GLY A 252 -6.51 -9.26 8.63
N LEU A 253 -5.25 -9.07 8.25
CA LEU A 253 -4.76 -9.40 6.90
C LEU A 253 -5.53 -8.65 5.81
N HIS A 254 -5.97 -7.43 6.12
CA HIS A 254 -6.58 -6.50 5.16
C HIS A 254 -5.52 -5.51 4.67
N GLN A 255 -5.56 -5.16 3.38
CA GLN A 255 -4.79 -4.05 2.86
C GLN A 255 -5.36 -2.72 3.38
N ARG A 256 -4.49 -1.83 3.84
CA ARG A 256 -4.79 -0.46 4.27
C ARG A 256 -3.81 0.51 3.66
#